data_AF-A0A0D7BAQ0-F1
#
_entry.id   AF-A0A0D7BAQ0-F1
#
_cell.length_a   1.000
_cell.length_b   1.000
_cell.length_c   1.000
_cell.angle_alpha   90.00
_cell.angle_beta   90.00
_cell.angle_gamma   90.00
#
_symmetry.space_group_name_H-M   'P 1'
#
loop_
_entity.id
_entity.type
_entity.pdbx_description
1 polymer ?
#
loop_
_entity_poly.entity_id
_entity_poly.type
_entity_poly.pdbx_seq_one_letter_code
_entity_poly.pdbx_strand_id
1 'polypeptide(L)'
;DYTHKYAEDPPHKEMGPAARLWKVYNDEASKFDSDMVDDWKDGLDMLLVFAALFSAVLTTFVVETSQALSPDYAEVTASLMVELIAVTRASASGAGVDSVPAALLTPLSDFAPRPVDIAVNAFWFTSLSLSLSTALIAIVAKQWIHQYTMIPSGSPRDRARIRQARLQALGKWHVPAIIGLLPTVMHVSLGVFFAGLVVFLHDL
;
A
#
# COMPACT_ATOMS: atom_id res chain seq x y z
N ASP A 1 -37.28 -6.54 23.62
CA ASP A 1 -38.31 -5.56 23.99
C ASP A 1 -37.69 -4.50 24.91
N TYR A 2 -37.71 -3.23 24.49
CA TYR A 2 -37.08 -2.12 25.23
C TYR A 2 -37.93 -1.63 26.42
N THR A 3 -39.22 -1.97 26.46
CA THR A 3 -40.12 -1.60 27.55
C THR A 3 -39.75 -2.27 28.87
N HIS A 4 -39.17 -3.47 28.81
CA HIS A 4 -38.61 -4.18 29.97
C HIS A 4 -37.22 -3.66 30.38
N LYS A 5 -36.47 -3.05 29.46
CA LYS A 5 -35.10 -2.56 29.70
C LYS A 5 -35.08 -1.13 30.27
N TYR A 6 -36.04 -0.29 29.88
CA TYR A 6 -36.15 1.08 30.32
C TYR A 6 -37.58 1.42 30.77
N ALA A 7 -37.73 1.77 32.05
CA ALA A 7 -38.98 2.25 32.62
C ALA A 7 -39.53 3.47 31.87
N GLU A 8 -40.86 3.64 31.89
CA GLU A 8 -41.52 4.80 31.31
C GLU A 8 -41.04 6.09 31.97
N ASP A 9 -40.82 7.12 31.16
CA ASP A 9 -40.49 8.42 31.69
C ASP A 9 -41.75 9.06 32.31
N PRO A 10 -41.61 9.88 33.36
CA PRO A 10 -42.73 10.63 33.90
C PRO A 10 -43.40 11.51 32.82
N PRO A 11 -44.72 11.78 32.93
CA PRO A 11 -45.41 12.69 32.03
C PRO A 11 -44.66 14.01 31.88
N HIS A 12 -44.53 14.50 30.64
CA HIS A 12 -43.77 15.70 30.25
C HIS A 12 -42.23 15.61 30.33
N LYS A 13 -41.64 14.48 30.74
CA LYS A 13 -40.18 14.26 30.73
C LYS A 13 -39.68 13.37 29.59
N GLU A 14 -40.59 12.90 28.72
CA GLU A 14 -40.31 11.97 27.61
C GLU A 14 -39.36 12.53 26.52
N MET A 15 -39.15 13.85 26.47
CA MET A 15 -38.16 14.49 25.58
C MET A 15 -36.94 15.05 26.32
N GLY A 16 -36.83 14.77 27.62
CA GLY A 16 -35.71 15.22 28.45
C GLY A 16 -34.36 14.67 27.96
N PRO A 17 -33.24 15.27 28.38
CA PRO A 17 -31.89 14.85 27.97
C PRO A 17 -31.54 13.40 28.33
N ALA A 18 -32.22 12.83 29.34
CA ALA A 18 -32.06 11.46 29.80
C ALA A 18 -33.28 10.56 29.51
N ALA A 19 -34.20 11.01 28.63
CA ALA A 19 -35.41 10.27 28.31
C ALA A 19 -35.11 8.89 27.72
N ARG A 20 -36.03 7.95 27.93
CA ARG A 20 -36.03 6.58 27.42
C ARG A 20 -35.77 6.54 25.92
N LEU A 21 -36.38 7.43 25.14
CA LEU A 21 -36.21 7.50 23.69
C LEU A 21 -34.72 7.56 23.29
N TRP A 22 -33.94 8.41 23.95
CA TRP A 22 -32.51 8.56 23.64
C TRP A 22 -31.69 7.34 24.05
N LYS A 23 -32.09 6.65 25.12
CA LYS A 23 -31.43 5.40 25.54
C LYS A 23 -31.70 4.28 24.54
N VAL A 24 -32.95 4.12 24.12
CA VAL A 24 -33.35 3.15 23.08
C VAL A 24 -32.66 3.45 21.75
N TYR A 25 -32.63 4.72 21.34
CA TYR A 25 -31.93 5.14 20.12
C TYR A 25 -30.43 4.79 20.19
N ASN A 26 -29.75 5.11 21.30
CA ASN A 26 -28.33 4.82 21.43
C ASN A 26 -28.04 3.32 21.46
N ASP A 27 -28.91 2.51 22.08
CA ASP A 27 -28.79 1.05 22.06
C ASP A 27 -28.88 0.50 20.63
N GLU A 28 -29.88 0.95 19.87
CA GLU A 28 -30.08 0.47 18.50
C GLU A 28 -28.98 0.98 17.55
N ALA A 29 -28.61 2.26 17.70
CA ALA A 29 -27.50 2.85 16.95
C ALA A 29 -26.18 2.14 17.26
N SER A 30 -25.94 1.74 18.51
CA SER A 30 -24.72 1.03 18.90
C SER A 30 -24.62 -0.35 18.25
N LYS A 31 -25.74 -1.05 18.03
CA LYS A 31 -25.73 -2.34 17.32
C LYS A 31 -25.38 -2.15 15.85
N PHE A 32 -26.10 -1.23 15.18
CA PHE A 32 -25.83 -0.87 13.79
C PHE A 32 -24.38 -0.41 13.59
N ASP A 33 -23.87 0.41 14.50
CA ASP A 33 -22.50 0.91 14.45
C ASP A 33 -21.48 -0.20 14.66
N SER A 34 -21.74 -1.15 15.56
CA SER A 34 -20.84 -2.29 15.75
C SER A 34 -20.75 -3.11 14.47
N ASP A 35 -21.89 -3.52 13.91
CA ASP A 35 -21.93 -4.36 12.70
C ASP A 35 -21.20 -3.67 11.53
N MET A 36 -21.49 -2.40 11.27
CA MET A 36 -20.84 -1.62 10.21
C MET A 36 -19.33 -1.44 10.44
N VAL A 37 -18.93 -1.15 11.67
CA VAL A 37 -17.53 -0.89 12.01
C VAL A 37 -16.70 -2.18 11.97
N ASP A 38 -17.26 -3.29 12.43
CA ASP A 38 -16.58 -4.57 12.46
C ASP A 38 -16.32 -5.05 11.02
N ASP A 39 -17.32 -4.96 10.12
CA ASP A 39 -17.14 -5.24 8.69
C ASP A 39 -16.03 -4.39 8.05
N TRP A 40 -16.00 -3.09 8.33
CA TRP A 40 -14.97 -2.20 7.78
C TRP A 40 -13.58 -2.48 8.36
N LYS A 41 -13.48 -2.76 9.66
CA LYS A 41 -12.20 -3.08 10.30
C LYS A 41 -11.63 -4.37 9.74
N ASP A 42 -12.43 -5.43 9.66
CA ASP A 42 -12.02 -6.73 9.14
C ASP A 42 -11.54 -6.61 7.69
N GLY A 43 -12.28 -5.87 6.85
CA GLY A 43 -11.88 -5.59 5.47
C GLY A 43 -10.56 -4.82 5.37
N LEU A 44 -10.37 -3.78 6.20
CA LEU A 44 -9.14 -3.00 6.23
C LEU A 44 -7.95 -3.79 6.79
N ASP A 45 -8.18 -4.67 7.78
CA ASP A 45 -7.16 -5.57 8.34
C ASP A 45 -6.66 -6.55 7.29
N MET A 46 -7.57 -7.22 6.59
CA MET A 46 -7.21 -8.12 5.49
C MET A 46 -6.44 -7.38 4.39
N LEU A 47 -6.91 -6.18 4.01
CA LEU A 47 -6.27 -5.37 2.99
C LEU A 47 -4.84 -4.96 3.37
N LEU A 48 -4.62 -4.58 4.64
CA LEU A 48 -3.31 -4.19 5.14
C LEU A 48 -2.32 -5.36 5.15
N VAL A 49 -2.77 -6.56 5.57
CA VAL A 49 -1.95 -7.77 5.50
C VAL A 49 -1.56 -8.08 4.06
N PHE A 50 -2.53 -8.03 3.14
CA PHE A 50 -2.29 -8.26 1.72
C PHE A 50 -1.30 -7.23 1.15
N ALA A 51 -1.51 -5.93 1.42
CA ALA A 51 -0.63 -4.86 0.95
C ALA A 51 0.79 -4.99 1.50
N ALA A 52 0.96 -5.37 2.77
CA ALA A 52 2.26 -5.59 3.36
C ALA A 52 3.02 -6.76 2.71
N LEU A 53 2.36 -7.92 2.57
CA LEU A 53 2.95 -9.10 1.94
C LEU A 53 3.29 -8.86 0.47
N PHE A 54 2.36 -8.26 -0.27
CA PHE A 54 2.56 -7.92 -1.68
C PHE A 54 3.71 -6.92 -1.86
N SER A 55 3.78 -5.87 -1.03
CA SER A 55 4.86 -4.89 -1.09
C SER A 55 6.22 -5.52 -0.76
N ALA A 56 6.27 -6.44 0.20
CA ALA A 56 7.51 -7.14 0.54
C ALA A 56 8.04 -7.97 -0.64
N VAL A 57 7.17 -8.76 -1.27
CA VAL A 57 7.53 -9.54 -2.47
C VAL A 57 7.91 -8.62 -3.63
N LEU A 58 7.12 -7.58 -3.90
CA LEU A 58 7.40 -6.65 -4.98
C LEU A 58 8.72 -5.89 -4.78
N THR A 59 9.08 -5.58 -3.53
CA THR A 59 10.35 -4.93 -3.21
C THR A 59 11.54 -5.80 -3.60
N THR A 60 11.48 -7.13 -3.45
CA THR A 60 12.58 -7.99 -3.88
C THR A 60 12.77 -7.93 -5.39
N PHE A 61 11.68 -7.99 -6.17
CA PHE A 61 11.74 -7.83 -7.62
C PHE A 61 12.33 -6.47 -8.03
N VAL A 62 11.87 -5.39 -7.39
CA VAL A 62 12.37 -4.03 -7.65
C VAL A 62 13.87 -3.91 -7.33
N VAL A 63 14.32 -4.47 -6.20
CA VAL A 63 15.75 -4.44 -5.83
C VAL A 63 16.60 -5.17 -6.86
N GLU A 64 16.17 -6.33 -7.33
CA GLU A 64 16.89 -7.09 -8.36
C GLU A 64 16.91 -6.34 -9.70
N THR A 65 15.76 -5.90 -10.23
CA THR A 65 15.73 -5.26 -11.56
C THR A 65 16.22 -3.84 -11.59
N SER A 66 16.26 -3.14 -10.46
CA SER A 66 16.79 -1.78 -10.41
C SER A 66 18.30 -1.75 -10.69
N GLN A 67 19.01 -2.85 -10.42
CA GLN A 67 20.44 -2.96 -10.73
C GLN A 67 20.71 -2.90 -12.23
N ALA A 68 19.78 -3.40 -13.07
CA ALA A 68 19.86 -3.30 -14.52
C ALA A 68 19.75 -1.86 -15.06
N LEU A 69 19.35 -0.90 -14.21
CA LEU A 69 19.35 0.53 -14.53
C LEU A 69 20.68 1.22 -14.21
N SER A 70 21.68 0.47 -13.75
CA SER A 70 23.03 0.97 -13.46
C SER A 70 24.09 0.14 -14.18
N PRO A 71 25.29 0.70 -14.45
CA PRO A 71 26.38 -0.04 -15.06
C PRO A 71 26.79 -1.26 -14.23
N ASP A 72 26.99 -2.41 -14.87
CA ASP A 72 27.53 -3.60 -14.21
C ASP A 72 29.06 -3.49 -14.05
N TYR A 73 29.49 -3.03 -12.89
CA TYR A 73 30.91 -2.93 -12.57
C TYR A 73 31.60 -4.29 -12.46
N ALA A 74 30.87 -5.39 -12.24
CA ALA A 74 31.45 -6.73 -12.26
C ALA A 74 31.82 -7.14 -13.69
N GLU A 75 30.97 -6.82 -14.67
CA GLU A 75 31.26 -7.03 -16.09
C GLU A 75 32.44 -6.15 -16.56
N VAL A 76 32.46 -4.87 -16.17
CA VAL A 76 33.59 -3.97 -16.44
C VAL A 76 34.89 -4.48 -15.81
N THR A 77 34.81 -5.05 -14.60
CA THR A 77 35.99 -5.63 -13.96
C THR A 77 36.45 -6.89 -14.69
N ALA A 78 35.51 -7.74 -15.13
CA ALA A 78 35.81 -8.95 -15.89
C ALA A 78 36.45 -8.63 -17.25
N SER A 79 35.96 -7.62 -17.98
CA SER A 79 36.55 -7.19 -19.26
C SER A 79 38.00 -6.72 -19.08
N LEU A 80 38.26 -5.90 -18.06
CA LEU A 80 39.61 -5.43 -17.73
C LEU A 80 40.53 -6.56 -17.28
N MET A 81 40.01 -7.54 -16.51
CA MET A 81 40.78 -8.73 -16.14
C MET A 81 41.15 -9.58 -17.35
N VAL A 82 40.23 -9.77 -18.31
CA VAL A 82 40.50 -10.50 -19.55
C VAL A 82 41.60 -9.81 -20.36
N GLU A 83 41.56 -8.47 -20.48
CA GLU A 83 42.62 -7.68 -21.12
C GLU A 83 43.96 -7.87 -20.38
N LEU A 84 43.99 -7.76 -19.06
CA LEU A 84 45.21 -7.94 -18.27
C LEU A 84 45.82 -9.34 -18.44
N ILE A 85 44.99 -10.38 -18.49
CA ILE A 85 45.44 -11.77 -18.75
C ILE A 85 45.95 -11.92 -20.19
N ALA A 86 45.42 -11.17 -21.16
CA ALA A 86 45.93 -11.17 -22.53
C ALA A 86 47.27 -10.43 -22.64
N VAL A 87 47.43 -9.28 -21.97
CA VAL A 87 48.69 -8.52 -21.91
C VAL A 87 49.82 -9.35 -21.27
N THR A 88 49.53 -10.03 -20.16
CA THR A 88 50.52 -10.90 -19.50
C THR A 88 50.96 -12.07 -20.40
N ARG A 89 50.04 -12.69 -21.15
CA ARG A 89 50.36 -13.74 -22.13
C ARG A 89 51.17 -13.21 -23.31
N ALA A 90 50.79 -12.07 -23.88
CA ALA A 90 51.52 -11.43 -24.98
C ALA A 90 52.96 -11.12 -24.56
N SER A 91 53.14 -10.49 -23.40
CA SER A 91 54.46 -10.20 -22.83
C SER A 91 55.30 -11.46 -22.59
N ALA A 92 54.70 -12.56 -22.11
CA ALA A 92 55.40 -13.83 -21.91
C ALA A 92 55.83 -14.50 -23.23
N SER A 93 55.04 -14.32 -24.29
CA SER A 93 55.33 -14.85 -25.63
C SER A 93 56.29 -13.97 -26.46
N GLY A 94 56.72 -12.82 -25.92
CA GLY A 94 57.55 -11.85 -26.65
C GLY A 94 56.78 -11.04 -27.71
N ALA A 95 55.46 -11.10 -27.72
CA ALA A 95 54.59 -10.28 -28.57
C ALA A 95 54.42 -8.88 -27.97
N GLY A 96 54.31 -7.86 -28.83
CA GLY A 96 54.09 -6.48 -28.40
C GLY A 96 52.69 -6.26 -27.81
N VAL A 97 52.57 -5.32 -26.88
CA VAL A 97 51.28 -4.98 -26.21
C VAL A 97 50.22 -4.53 -27.21
N ASP A 98 50.63 -3.89 -28.30
CA ASP A 98 49.73 -3.43 -29.38
C ASP A 98 49.01 -4.56 -30.12
N SER A 99 49.43 -5.82 -29.92
CA SER A 99 48.75 -7.01 -30.47
C SER A 99 47.55 -7.48 -29.63
N VAL A 100 47.32 -6.88 -28.46
CA VAL A 100 46.25 -7.24 -27.54
C VAL A 100 45.02 -6.37 -27.81
N PRO A 101 43.83 -6.97 -28.00
CA PRO A 101 42.58 -6.21 -28.07
C PRO A 101 42.30 -5.48 -26.74
N ALA A 102 41.95 -4.19 -26.82
CA ALA A 102 41.51 -3.42 -25.65
C ALA A 102 40.24 -4.02 -25.03
N ALA A 103 40.02 -3.79 -23.73
CA ALA A 103 38.81 -4.22 -23.04
C ALA A 103 37.55 -3.66 -23.74
N LEU A 104 36.54 -4.53 -23.85
CA LEU A 104 35.25 -4.19 -24.46
C LEU A 104 34.47 -3.16 -23.64
N LEU A 105 34.69 -3.13 -22.33
CA LEU A 105 34.02 -2.24 -21.38
C LEU A 105 35.05 -1.59 -20.47
N THR A 106 34.86 -0.30 -20.18
CA THR A 106 35.69 0.49 -19.27
C THR A 106 34.80 1.31 -18.33
N PRO A 107 35.32 1.85 -17.22
CA PRO A 107 34.54 2.70 -16.31
C PRO A 107 34.03 4.00 -16.95
N LEU A 108 34.57 4.37 -18.11
CA LEU A 108 34.22 5.56 -18.88
C LEU A 108 33.26 5.25 -20.05
N SER A 109 32.91 3.97 -20.25
CA SER A 109 31.97 3.57 -21.29
C SER A 109 30.60 4.18 -21.03
N ASP A 110 30.00 4.77 -22.07
CA ASP A 110 28.65 5.32 -21.98
C ASP A 110 27.64 4.21 -21.66
N PHE A 111 26.90 4.39 -20.57
CA PHE A 111 25.86 3.47 -20.14
C PHE A 111 24.48 4.03 -20.48
N ALA A 112 23.68 3.24 -21.19
CA ALA A 112 22.28 3.51 -21.44
C ALA A 112 21.46 2.26 -21.10
N PRO A 113 20.57 2.31 -20.11
CA PRO A 113 19.74 1.16 -19.76
C PRO A 113 18.77 0.83 -20.89
N ARG A 114 18.46 -0.45 -21.04
CA ARG A 114 17.58 -0.90 -22.13
C ARG A 114 16.16 -0.39 -21.88
N PRO A 115 15.40 0.00 -22.93
CA PRO A 115 14.02 0.47 -22.77
C PRO A 115 13.11 -0.52 -22.03
N VAL A 116 13.35 -1.82 -22.18
CA VAL A 116 12.60 -2.89 -21.50
C VAL A 116 12.86 -2.85 -19.99
N ASP A 117 14.11 -2.69 -19.56
CA ASP A 117 14.48 -2.60 -18.14
C ASP A 117 13.83 -1.39 -17.47
N ILE A 118 13.80 -0.25 -18.19
CA ILE A 118 13.11 0.96 -17.73
C ILE A 118 11.60 0.70 -17.59
N ALA A 119 10.97 0.07 -18.58
CA ALA A 119 9.55 -0.22 -18.57
C ALA A 119 9.15 -1.17 -17.43
N VAL A 120 9.88 -2.27 -17.23
CA VAL A 120 9.64 -3.24 -16.14
C VAL A 120 9.75 -2.55 -14.78
N ASN A 121 10.84 -1.82 -14.55
CA ASN A 121 11.02 -1.07 -13.30
C ASN A 121 9.90 -0.05 -13.10
N ALA A 122 9.49 0.69 -14.15
CA ALA A 122 8.39 1.65 -14.05
C ALA A 122 7.07 0.99 -13.64
N PHE A 123 6.72 -0.16 -14.22
CA PHE A 123 5.53 -0.92 -13.81
C PHE A 123 5.61 -1.35 -12.35
N TRP A 124 6.74 -1.93 -11.93
CA TRP A 124 6.88 -2.44 -10.57
C TRP A 124 6.98 -1.34 -9.50
N PHE A 125 7.67 -0.23 -9.77
CA PHE A 125 7.63 0.95 -8.89
C PHE A 125 6.24 1.57 -8.79
N THR A 126 5.50 1.63 -9.91
CA THR A 126 4.10 2.12 -9.91
C THR A 126 3.21 1.21 -9.08
N SER A 127 3.31 -0.10 -9.30
CA SER A 127 2.59 -1.11 -8.53
C SER A 127 2.88 -0.99 -7.03
N LEU A 128 4.15 -0.84 -6.64
CA LEU A 128 4.59 -0.70 -5.25
C LEU A 128 4.03 0.58 -4.63
N SER A 129 4.07 1.69 -5.37
CA SER A 129 3.56 2.98 -4.92
C SER A 129 2.04 2.95 -4.68
N LEU A 130 1.28 2.30 -5.57
CA LEU A 130 -0.16 2.11 -5.41
C LEU A 130 -0.50 1.22 -4.21
N SER A 131 0.27 0.14 -3.99
CA SER A 131 0.12 -0.75 -2.82
C SER A 131 0.35 0.00 -1.51
N LEU A 132 1.46 0.74 -1.42
CA LEU A 132 1.81 1.49 -0.21
C LEU A 132 0.83 2.65 0.05
N SER A 133 0.38 3.32 -1.01
CA SER A 133 -0.64 4.37 -0.92
C SER A 133 -1.97 3.81 -0.39
N THR A 134 -2.37 2.62 -0.86
CA THR A 134 -3.56 1.94 -0.37
C THR A 134 -3.43 1.56 1.11
N ALA A 135 -2.28 1.04 1.53
CA ALA A 135 -2.01 0.76 2.93
C ALA A 135 -2.09 2.03 3.80
N LEU A 136 -1.52 3.14 3.34
CA LEU A 136 -1.58 4.42 4.04
C LEU A 136 -3.03 4.90 4.22
N ILE A 137 -3.83 4.87 3.15
CA ILE A 137 -5.24 5.30 3.21
C ILE A 137 -6.05 4.34 4.11
N ALA A 138 -5.76 3.04 4.09
CA ALA A 138 -6.40 2.07 4.97
C ALA A 138 -6.12 2.37 6.46
N ILE A 139 -4.90 2.79 6.80
CA ILE A 139 -4.55 3.23 8.16
C ILE A 139 -5.34 4.50 8.54
N VAL A 140 -5.44 5.48 7.64
CA VAL A 140 -6.24 6.69 7.88
C VAL A 140 -7.72 6.36 8.05
N ALA A 141 -8.27 5.45 7.24
CA ALA A 141 -9.64 4.98 7.37
C ALA A 141 -9.89 4.32 8.74
N LYS A 142 -8.95 3.49 9.22
CA LYS A 142 -9.00 2.94 10.59
C LYS A 142 -9.01 4.02 11.66
N GLN A 143 -8.24 5.10 11.49
CA GLN A 143 -8.24 6.23 12.43
C GLN A 143 -9.61 6.92 12.47
N TRP A 144 -10.26 7.12 11.33
CA TRP A 144 -11.62 7.68 11.28
C TRP A 144 -12.64 6.78 11.98
N ILE A 145 -12.57 5.47 11.72
CA ILE A 145 -13.42 4.47 12.36
C ILE A 145 -13.22 4.47 13.89
N HIS A 146 -11.96 4.49 14.32
CA HIS A 146 -11.63 4.55 15.74
C HIS A 146 -12.23 5.80 16.40
N GLN A 147 -12.04 6.97 15.79
CA GLN A 147 -12.60 8.23 16.28
C GLN A 147 -14.13 8.24 16.29
N TYR A 148 -14.76 7.57 15.32
CA TYR A 148 -16.21 7.39 15.26
C TYR A 148 -16.73 6.62 16.48
N THR A 149 -16.10 5.49 16.80
CA THR A 149 -16.49 4.59 17.91
C THR A 149 -16.24 5.14 19.31
N MET A 150 -15.46 6.21 19.47
CA MET A 150 -15.22 6.79 20.79
C MET A 150 -16.52 7.28 21.43
N ILE A 151 -16.93 6.65 22.54
CA ILE A 151 -18.17 6.99 23.24
C ILE A 151 -18.11 8.43 23.76
N PRO A 152 -19.02 9.32 23.33
CA PRO A 152 -19.06 10.70 23.83
C PRO A 152 -19.48 10.77 25.30
N SER A 153 -18.92 11.71 26.05
CA SER A 153 -19.41 12.07 27.38
C SER A 153 -20.71 12.87 27.31
N GLY A 154 -21.44 12.96 28.43
CA GLY A 154 -22.69 13.74 28.52
C GLY A 154 -23.96 12.89 28.55
N SER A 155 -25.11 13.54 28.38
CA SER A 155 -26.43 12.92 28.49
C SER A 155 -26.74 11.98 27.32
N PRO A 156 -27.68 11.02 27.45
CA PRO A 156 -28.11 10.16 26.35
C PRO A 156 -28.46 10.94 25.07
N ARG A 157 -29.11 12.11 25.20
CA ARG A 157 -29.41 12.99 24.07
C ARG A 157 -28.17 13.58 23.41
N ASP A 158 -27.18 14.01 24.19
CA ASP A 158 -25.95 14.59 23.66
C ASP A 158 -25.14 13.54 22.90
N ARG A 159 -25.05 12.32 23.45
CA ARG A 159 -24.41 11.18 22.79
C ARG A 159 -25.07 10.86 21.45
N ALA A 160 -26.40 10.80 21.42
CA ALA A 160 -27.17 10.54 20.20
C ALA A 160 -26.89 11.60 19.12
N ARG A 161 -26.86 12.88 19.51
CA ARG A 161 -26.59 14.00 18.60
C ARG A 161 -25.15 13.99 18.08
N ILE A 162 -24.17 13.77 18.95
CA ILE A 162 -22.75 13.71 18.57
C ILE A 162 -22.51 12.54 17.62
N ARG A 163 -23.05 11.35 17.92
CA ARG A 163 -22.97 10.18 17.03
C ARG A 163 -23.58 10.49 15.67
N GLN A 164 -24.76 11.10 15.64
CA GLN A 164 -25.43 11.42 14.38
C GLN A 164 -24.64 12.45 13.55
N ALA A 165 -24.07 13.48 14.18
CA ALA A 165 -23.20 14.44 13.51
C ALA A 165 -21.95 13.77 12.93
N ARG A 166 -21.34 12.83 13.67
CA ARG A 166 -20.19 12.04 13.17
C ARG A 166 -20.58 11.12 12.01
N LEU A 167 -21.73 10.46 12.08
CA LEU A 167 -22.21 9.60 10.98
C LEU A 167 -22.46 10.43 9.70
N GLN A 168 -23.09 11.60 9.84
CA GLN A 168 -23.27 12.53 8.73
C GLN A 168 -21.93 13.03 8.19
N ALA A 169 -20.95 13.27 9.06
CA ALA A 169 -19.60 13.63 8.63
C ALA A 169 -18.95 12.50 7.82
N LEU A 170 -19.02 11.24 8.28
CA LEU A 170 -18.51 10.08 7.52
C LEU A 170 -19.11 10.01 6.11
N GLY A 171 -20.42 10.26 5.99
CA GLY A 171 -21.11 10.35 4.69
C GLY A 171 -20.61 11.53 3.84
N LYS A 172 -20.49 12.73 4.43
CA LYS A 172 -20.03 13.95 3.73
C LYS A 172 -18.58 13.81 3.22
N TRP A 173 -17.73 13.16 4.00
CA TRP A 173 -16.33 12.86 3.62
C TRP A 173 -16.20 11.63 2.73
N HIS A 174 -17.32 10.97 2.38
CA HIS A 174 -17.34 9.78 1.53
C HIS A 174 -16.48 8.63 2.05
N VAL A 175 -16.30 8.51 3.36
CA VAL A 175 -15.48 7.46 4.00
C VAL A 175 -15.90 6.04 3.56
N PRO A 176 -17.20 5.69 3.48
CA PRO A 176 -17.61 4.38 3.00
C PRO A 176 -17.17 4.11 1.55
N ALA A 177 -17.21 5.13 0.69
CA ALA A 177 -16.78 4.99 -0.71
C ALA A 177 -15.26 4.83 -0.82
N ILE A 178 -14.50 5.54 0.01
CA ILE A 178 -13.05 5.37 0.10
C ILE A 178 -12.72 3.93 0.51
N ILE A 179 -13.31 3.43 1.60
CA ILE A 179 -13.10 2.06 2.09
C ILE A 179 -13.46 1.03 1.00
N GLY A 180 -14.59 1.23 0.31
CA GLY A 180 -15.01 0.35 -0.78
C GLY A 180 -14.11 0.39 -2.02
N LEU A 181 -13.41 1.51 -2.27
CA LEU A 181 -12.51 1.65 -3.42
C LEU A 181 -11.11 1.08 -3.14
N LEU A 182 -10.66 1.04 -1.88
CA LEU A 182 -9.31 0.58 -1.54
C LEU A 182 -8.96 -0.82 -2.10
N PRO A 183 -9.83 -1.85 -1.97
CA PRO A 183 -9.56 -3.13 -2.61
C PRO A 183 -9.36 -3.02 -4.11
N THR A 184 -10.12 -2.18 -4.81
CA THR A 184 -9.98 -2.02 -6.27
C THR A 184 -8.61 -1.43 -6.64
N VAL A 185 -8.09 -0.47 -5.87
CA VAL A 185 -6.75 0.09 -6.08
C VAL A 185 -5.67 -0.98 -5.87
N MET A 186 -5.85 -1.87 -4.87
CA MET A 186 -4.96 -3.02 -4.69
C MET A 186 -4.99 -3.99 -5.88
N HIS A 187 -6.17 -4.29 -6.43
CA HIS A 187 -6.26 -5.16 -7.60
C HIS A 187 -5.60 -4.51 -8.83
N VAL A 188 -5.73 -3.19 -9.01
CA VAL A 188 -5.02 -2.45 -10.07
C VAL A 188 -3.51 -2.55 -9.86
N SER A 189 -3.02 -2.33 -8.64
CA SER A 189 -1.60 -2.51 -8.30
C SER A 189 -1.10 -3.91 -8.66
N LEU A 190 -1.87 -4.95 -8.34
CA LEU A 190 -1.55 -6.34 -8.70
C LEU A 190 -1.54 -6.56 -10.22
N GLY A 191 -2.51 -6.00 -10.95
CA GLY A 191 -2.58 -6.08 -12.41
C GLY A 191 -1.37 -5.42 -13.08
N VAL A 192 -0.95 -4.25 -12.59
CA VAL A 192 0.25 -3.55 -13.05
C VAL A 192 1.51 -4.38 -12.80
N PHE A 193 1.60 -5.06 -11.65
CA PHE A 193 2.70 -5.97 -11.37
C PHE A 193 2.76 -7.13 -12.37
N PHE A 194 1.64 -7.80 -12.63
CA PHE A 194 1.58 -8.89 -13.59
C PHE A 194 1.91 -8.44 -15.01
N ALA A 195 1.49 -7.24 -15.41
CA ALA A 195 1.89 -6.67 -16.70
C ALA A 195 3.42 -6.53 -16.79
N GLY A 196 4.07 -5.99 -15.75
CA GLY A 196 5.54 -5.93 -15.68
C GLY A 196 6.19 -7.32 -15.68
N LEU A 197 5.59 -8.31 -15.01
CA LEU A 197 6.07 -9.68 -14.97
C LEU A 197 6.04 -10.36 -16.35
N VAL A 198 4.98 -10.15 -17.12
CA VAL A 198 4.88 -10.68 -18.50
C VAL A 198 5.94 -10.07 -19.39
N VAL A 199 6.18 -8.76 -19.29
CA VAL A 199 7.24 -8.08 -20.06
C VAL A 199 8.62 -8.61 -19.67
N PHE A 200 8.88 -8.77 -18.37
CA PHE A 200 10.13 -9.30 -17.85
C PHE A 200 10.39 -10.74 -18.32
N LEU A 201 9.39 -11.63 -18.25
CA LEU A 201 9.52 -13.03 -18.67
C LEU A 201 9.64 -13.21 -20.18
N HIS A 202 9.14 -12.26 -20.98
CA HIS A 202 9.33 -12.30 -22.43
C HIS A 202 10.75 -11.91 -22.85
N ASP A 203 11.45 -11.10 -22.05
CA ASP A 203 12.84 -10.69 -22.33
C ASP A 203 13.87 -11.71 -21.83
N LEU A 204 13.50 -12.58 -20.88
CA LEU A 204 14.34 -13.64 -20.31
C LEU A 204 14.55 -14.80 -21.29
#